data_AF-A0A8X8B770-F1
#
_entry.id   AF-A0A8X8B770-F1
#
_cell.length_a   1.000
_cell.length_b   1.000
_cell.length_c   1.000
_cell.angle_alpha   90.00
_cell.angle_beta   90.00
_cell.angle_gamma   90.00
#
_symmetry.space_group_name_H-M   'P 1'
#
loop_
_entity.id
_entity.type
_entity.pdbx_description
1 polymer ?
#
loop_
_entity_poly.entity_id
_entity_poly.type
_entity_poly.pdbx_seq_one_letter_code
_entity_poly.pdbx_strand_id
1 'polypeptide(L)' 'MATIIGLCLRAKLKECFHLHYNVDIRVSPGSHADEHSVNKQLNDKERVVAASENPNLRQLVDECTYSTEM' A
#
# COMPACT_ATOMS: atom_id res chain seq x y z
N MET A 1 -0.45 -2.83 10.67
CA MET A 1 -1.45 -1.86 10.17
C MET A 1 -0.93 -1.03 9.01
N ALA A 2 0.20 -0.32 9.14
CA ALA A 2 0.74 0.52 8.07
C ALA A 2 0.93 -0.20 6.71
N THR A 3 1.29 -1.49 6.73
CA THR A 3 1.43 -2.31 5.52
C THR A 3 0.12 -2.46 4.74
N ILE A 4 -1.02 -2.68 5.42
CA ILE A 4 -2.32 -2.83 4.73
C ILE A 4 -2.73 -1.49 4.13
N ILE A 5 -2.59 -0.40 4.88
CA ILE A 5 -2.86 0.96 4.40
C ILE A 5 -2.04 1.26 3.13
N GLY A 6 -0.74 0.95 3.15
CA GLY A 6 0.12 1.13 1.98
C GLY A 6 -0.25 0.27 0.78
N LEU A 7 -0.72 -0.97 0.99
CA LEU A 7 -1.23 -1.84 -0.07
C LEU A 7 -2.51 -1.27 -0.70
N CYS A 8 -3.46 -0.80 0.12
CA CYS A 8 -4.69 -0.16 -0.36
C CYS A 8 -4.39 1.10 -1.19
N LEU A 9 -3.51 1.98 -0.70
CA LEU A 9 -3.07 3.15 -1.46
C LEU A 9 -2.48 2.74 -2.80
N ARG A 10 -1.58 1.74 -2.82
CA ARG A 10 -0.91 1.33 -4.05
C ARG A 10 -1.86 0.65 -5.04
N ALA A 11 -2.83 -0.11 -4.56
CA ALA A 11 -3.89 -0.70 -5.38
C ALA A 11 -4.72 0.40 -6.05
N LYS A 12 -5.22 1.37 -5.28
CA LYS A 12 -5.99 2.50 -5.84
C LYS A 12 -5.18 3.38 -6.78
N LEU A 13 -3.93 3.69 -6.43
CA LEU A 13 -3.06 4.47 -7.30
C LEU A 13 -2.74 3.73 -8.61
N LYS A 14 -2.66 2.39 -8.61
CA LYS A 14 -2.53 1.60 -9.84
C LYS A 14 -3.80 1.62 -10.70
N GLU A 15 -4.99 1.69 -10.10
CA GLU A 15 -6.24 1.84 -10.85
C GLU A 15 -6.37 3.24 -11.47
N CYS A 16 -5.99 4.28 -10.72
CA CYS A 16 -6.12 5.67 -11.17
C CYS A 16 -4.99 6.13 -12.11
N PHE A 17 -3.77 5.59 -11.98
CA PHE A 17 -2.59 6.01 -12.75
C PHE A 17 -2.06 4.87 -13.62
N HIS A 18 -1.72 5.19 -14.87
CA HIS A 18 -1.11 4.23 -15.81
C HIS A 18 0.26 3.73 -15.33
N LEU A 19 0.66 2.54 -15.79
CA LEU A 19 1.83 1.75 -15.34
C LEU A 19 3.21 2.46 -15.30
N HIS A 20 3.31 3.67 -15.84
CA HIS A 20 4.57 4.41 -16.00
C HIS A 20 4.93 5.30 -14.80
N TYR A 21 4.06 5.42 -13.80
CA TYR A 21 4.34 6.25 -12.62
C TYR A 21 5.02 5.45 -11.51
N ASN A 22 6.12 5.99 -10.97
CA ASN A 22 6.77 5.45 -9.79
C ASN A 22 6.09 6.03 -8.54
N VAL A 23 5.37 5.17 -7.82
CA VAL A 23 4.69 5.53 -6.57
C VAL A 23 5.64 5.32 -5.40
N ASP A 24 5.95 6.40 -4.67
CA ASP A 24 6.66 6.39 -3.38
C ASP A 24 5.65 6.64 -2.26
N ILE A 25 5.54 5.72 -1.30
CA ILE A 25 4.62 5.82 -0.17
C ILE A 25 5.45 5.96 1.10
N ARG A 26 5.22 7.06 1.82
CA ARG A 26 5.91 7.38 3.06
C ARG A 26 4.92 7.80 4.13
N VAL A 27 5.21 7.39 5.35
CA VAL A 27 4.53 7.89 6.54
C VAL A 27 5.03 9.31 6.82
N SER A 28 4.13 10.17 7.30
CA SER A 28 4.46 11.54 7.69
C SER A 28 5.56 11.56 8.76
N PRO A 29 6.55 12.48 8.62
CA PRO A 29 7.70 12.53 9.52
C PRO A 29 7.27 12.73 10.97
N GLY A 30 7.79 11.91 11.88
CA GLY A 30 7.51 11.96 13.31
C GLY A 30 6.15 11.41 13.73
N SER A 31 5.37 10.84 12.81
CA SER A 31 4.02 10.33 13.09
C SER A 31 3.99 8.85 13.49
N HIS A 32 5.10 8.12 13.36
CA HIS A 32 5.16 6.69 13.65
C HIS A 32 6.50 6.33 14.31
N ALA A 33 6.46 5.54 15.39
CA ALA A 33 7.66 5.16 16.15
C ALA A 33 8.72 4.46 15.28
N ASP A 34 8.29 3.55 14.40
CA ASP A 34 9.15 2.81 13.48
C ASP A 34 9.11 3.33 12.03
N GLU A 35 9.01 4.65 11.85
CA GLU A 35 8.86 5.29 10.53
C GLU A 35 9.84 4.76 9.48
N HIS A 36 11.14 4.68 9.80
CA HIS A 36 12.15 4.22 8.86
C HIS A 36 11.93 2.76 8.42
N SER A 37 11.56 1.89 9.37
CA SER A 37 11.27 0.48 9.09
C SER A 37 10.02 0.36 8.21
N VAL A 38 8.96 1.09 8.54
CA VAL A 38 7.71 1.11 7.76
C VAL A 38 7.94 1.67 6.35
N ASN A 39 8.65 2.78 6.20
CA ASN A 39 8.93 3.39 4.91
C ASN A 39 9.79 2.47 4.02
N LYS A 40 10.80 1.81 4.61
CA LYS A 40 11.57 0.77 3.91
C LYS A 40 10.66 -0.37 3.46
N GLN A 41 9.73 -0.76 4.33
CA GLN A 41 8.80 -1.84 4.04
C GLN A 41 7.80 -1.50 2.92
N LEU A 42 7.29 -0.28 2.86
CA LEU A 42 6.33 0.16 1.86
C LEU A 42 6.97 0.37 0.48
N ASN A 43 8.25 0.72 0.44
CA ASN A 43 8.99 0.97 -0.79
C ASN A 43 9.69 -0.27 -1.37
N ASP A 44 9.74 -1.37 -0.63
CA ASP A 44 10.21 -2.65 -1.13
C ASP A 44 9.21 -3.24 -2.14
N LYS A 45 9.56 -3.17 -3.44
CA LYS A 45 8.69 -3.58 -4.54
C LYS A 45 8.41 -5.08 -4.51
N GLU A 46 9.40 -5.91 -4.18
CA GLU A 46 9.25 -7.36 -4.15
C GLU A 46 8.32 -7.79 -3.01
N ARG A 47 8.50 -7.21 -1.82
CA ARG A 47 7.59 -7.48 -0.69
C ARG A 47 6.17 -7.03 -0.96
N VAL A 48 5.98 -5.88 -1.59
CA VAL A 48 4.65 -5.36 -1.89
C VAL A 48 3.93 -6.22 -2.94
N VAL A 49 4.65 -6.72 -3.95
CA VAL A 49 4.09 -7.67 -4.93
C VAL A 49 3.70 -8.98 -4.22
N ALA A 50 4.60 -9.56 -3.43
CA ALA A 50 4.32 -10.79 -2.69
C ALA A 50 3.11 -10.65 -1.75
N ALA A 51 2.97 -9.50 -1.08
CA ALA A 51 1.84 -9.22 -0.22
C ALA A 51 0.52 -9.06 -1.02
N SER A 52 0.58 -8.50 -2.24
CA SER A 52 -0.58 -8.35 -3.12
C SER A 52 -1.07 -9.68 -3.73
N GLU A 53 -0.21 -10.69 -3.78
CA GLU A 53 -0.54 -12.06 -4.23
C GLU A 53 -1.10 -12.92 -3.10
N ASN A 54 -0.97 -12.49 -1.84
CA ASN A 54 -1.51 -13.22 -0.70
C ASN A 54 -3.04 -13.06 -0.63
N PRO A 55 -3.83 -14.14 -0.71
CA PRO A 55 -5.29 -14.06 -0.77
C PRO A 55 -5.92 -13.40 0.46
N ASN A 56 -5.34 -13.60 1.65
CA ASN A 56 -5.85 -12.99 2.89
C ASN A 56 -5.69 -11.46 2.88
N LEU A 57 -4.54 -10.98 2.39
CA LEU A 57 -4.28 -9.55 2.29
C LEU A 57 -5.06 -8.93 1.13
N ARG A 58 -5.21 -9.67 0.02
CA ARG A 58 -5.97 -9.21 -1.14
C ARG A 58 -7.43 -8.96 -0.79
N GLN A 59 -8.08 -9.87 -0.08
CA GLN A 59 -9.47 -9.68 0.36
C GLN A 59 -9.63 -8.41 1.23
N LEU A 60 -8.71 -8.17 2.16
CA LEU A 60 -8.74 -6.98 3.02
C LEU A 60 -8.51 -5.68 2.22
N VAL A 61 -7.61 -5.73 1.23
CA VAL A 61 -7.35 -4.59 0.34
C VAL A 61 -8.56 -4.29 -0.53
N ASP A 62 -9.18 -5.32 -1.12
CA ASP A 62 -10.38 -5.18 -1.94
C ASP A 62 -11.53 -4.59 -1.09
N GLU A 63 -11.75 -5.07 0.14
CA GLU A 63 -12.73 -4.50 1.07
C GLU A 63 -12.45 -3.02 1.38
N CYS A 64 -11.21 -2.66 1.69
CA CYS A 64 -10.82 -1.28 2.00
C CYS A 64 -10.93 -0.32 0.80
N THR A 65 -10.76 -0.83 -0.42
CA THR A 65 -10.75 -0.01 -1.65
C THR A 65 -12.13 0.08 -2.31
N TYR A 66 -13.05 -0.82 -1.99
CA TYR A 66 -14.42 -0.83 -2.50
C TYR A 66 -15.32 0.23 -1.84
N SER A 67 -15.02 0.67 -0.61
CA SER A 67 -15.82 1.68 0.11
C SER A 67 -15.76 3.11 -0.43
N THR A 68 -15.13 3.36 -1.60
CA THR A 68 -15.09 4.68 -2.24
C THR A 68 -16.26 4.94 -3.19
N GLU A 69 -17.17 3.98 -3.39
CA GLU A 69 -18.37 4.16 -4.20
C GLU A 69 -19.63 4.27 -3.31
N MET A 70 -19.77 5.38 -2.58
CA MET A 70 -21.06 5.92 -2.13
C MET A 70 -21.00 7.44 -1.97
#